data_AF-A0A0B1SR59-F1
#
_entry.id   AF-A0A0B1SR59-F1
#
_cell.length_a   1.000
_cell.length_b   1.000
_cell.length_c   1.000
_cell.angle_alpha   90.00
_cell.angle_beta   90.00
_cell.angle_gamma   90.00
#
_symmetry.space_group_name_H-M   'P 1'
#
loop_
_entity.id
_entity.type
_entity.pdbx_description
1 polymer ?
#
loop_
_entity_poly.entity_id
_entity_poly.type
_entity_poly.pdbx_seq_one_letter_code
_entity_poly.pdbx_strand_id
1 'polypeptide(L)'
;MDKIVMRFLKDKVMKQTGGNYPAPLKILETVRKGHVEGITEGYAFESQCFGELIQTNQSKALVGLFNGSTECRKNKYGKGKDVKEVAVVGAGLMGAGIADVTIDKGLKCVMVDAYQEGLDRGRNQIANYMNGQVKRRKFSRLEKERLFPEIFFTGRDMIG
;
A
#
# COMPACT_ATOMS: atom_id res chain seq x y z
N MET A 1 27.07 17.62 -7.01
CA MET A 1 26.23 17.25 -5.84
C MET A 1 27.02 17.47 -4.55
N ASP A 2 26.50 18.30 -3.65
CA ASP A 2 27.20 18.73 -2.42
C ASP A 2 27.47 17.55 -1.47
N LYS A 3 28.67 17.48 -0.87
CA LYS A 3 29.06 16.48 0.15
C LYS A 3 28.09 16.47 1.32
N ILE A 4 27.50 17.63 1.64
CA ILE A 4 26.50 17.78 2.70
C ILE A 4 25.22 17.01 2.37
N VAL A 5 24.73 17.11 1.12
CA VAL A 5 23.51 16.42 0.68
C VAL A 5 23.70 14.90 0.72
N MET A 6 24.84 14.39 0.26
CA MET A 6 25.12 12.94 0.28
C MET A 6 25.20 12.38 1.70
N ARG A 7 25.80 13.12 2.63
CA ARG A 7 25.85 12.72 4.05
C ARG A 7 24.44 12.64 4.64
N PHE A 8 23.63 13.67 4.42
CA PHE A 8 22.25 13.70 4.90
C PHE A 8 21.40 12.54 4.34
N LEU A 9 21.50 12.28 3.03
CA LEU A 9 20.77 11.18 2.38
C LEU A 9 21.22 9.82 2.93
N LYS A 10 22.53 9.62 3.14
CA LYS A 10 23.07 8.39 3.71
C LYS A 10 22.57 8.17 5.13
N ASP A 11 22.62 9.18 5.99
CA ASP A 11 22.15 9.10 7.38
C ASP A 11 20.65 8.76 7.44
N LYS A 12 19.84 9.39 6.55
CA LYS A 12 18.41 9.10 6.43
C LYS A 12 18.15 7.67 5.97
N VAL A 13 18.87 7.19 4.96
CA VAL A 13 18.75 5.81 4.46
C VAL A 13 19.13 4.83 5.56
N MET A 14 20.27 5.01 6.23
CA MET A 14 20.72 4.13 7.31
C MET A 14 19.69 4.04 8.44
N LYS A 15 19.09 5.18 8.83
CA LYS A 15 18.05 5.21 9.86
C LYS A 15 16.78 4.46 9.45
N GLN A 16 16.38 4.52 8.18
CA GLN A 16 15.16 3.86 7.70
C GLN A 16 15.37 2.37 7.39
N THR A 17 16.56 1.99 6.94
CA THR A 17 16.87 0.61 6.52
C THR A 17 17.48 -0.23 7.64
N GLY A 18 17.90 0.40 8.75
CA GLY A 18 18.65 -0.27 9.82
C GLY A 18 20.01 -0.81 9.36
N GLY A 19 20.52 -0.36 8.20
CA GLY A 19 21.78 -0.84 7.62
C GLY A 19 21.73 -2.21 6.95
N ASN A 20 20.57 -2.87 6.92
CA ASN A 20 20.45 -4.25 6.43
C ASN A 20 20.32 -4.36 4.90
N TYR A 21 20.03 -3.25 4.22
CA TYR A 21 19.74 -3.22 2.79
C TYR A 21 20.86 -2.48 2.05
N PRO A 22 21.71 -3.19 1.28
CA PRO A 22 22.82 -2.56 0.57
C PRO A 22 22.37 -1.76 -0.66
N ALA A 23 21.24 -2.12 -1.29
CA ALA A 23 20.77 -1.50 -2.53
C ALA A 23 20.50 0.01 -2.40
N PRO A 24 19.77 0.52 -1.38
CA PRO A 24 19.57 1.96 -1.21
C PRO A 24 20.85 2.80 -1.14
N LEU A 25 21.92 2.27 -0.53
CA LEU A 25 23.21 2.96 -0.45
C LEU A 25 23.93 2.97 -1.80
N LYS A 26 23.96 1.82 -2.48
CA LYS A 26 24.57 1.70 -3.82
C LYS A 26 23.85 2.57 -4.85
N ILE A 27 22.52 2.69 -4.77
CA ILE A 27 21.75 3.61 -5.63
C ILE A 27 22.22 5.06 -5.44
N LEU A 28 22.40 5.51 -4.20
CA LEU A 28 22.91 6.87 -3.93
C LEU A 28 24.31 7.09 -4.53
N GLU A 29 25.20 6.09 -4.40
CA GLU A 29 26.55 6.14 -4.97
C GLU A 29 26.52 6.20 -6.51
N THR A 30 25.69 5.38 -7.15
CA THR A 30 25.53 5.35 -8.61
C THR A 30 25.00 6.66 -9.16
N VAL A 31 23.95 7.22 -8.55
CA VAL A 31 23.41 8.52 -8.97
C VAL A 31 24.45 9.63 -8.79
N ARG A 32 25.19 9.62 -7.67
CA ARG A 32 26.27 10.60 -7.46
C ARG A 32 27.33 10.48 -8.54
N LYS A 33 27.76 9.26 -8.88
CA LYS A 33 28.81 9.03 -9.87
C LYS A 33 28.39 9.47 -11.26
N GLY A 34 27.18 9.10 -11.70
CA GLY A 34 26.64 9.53 -12.99
C GLY A 34 26.48 11.04 -13.12
N HIS A 35 26.19 11.73 -12.01
CA HIS A 35 26.06 13.18 -11.99
C HIS A 35 27.39 13.94 -11.87
N VAL A 36 28.41 13.37 -11.20
CA VAL A 36 29.70 14.04 -10.96
C VAL A 36 30.74 13.71 -12.02
N GLU A 37 30.85 12.45 -12.42
CA GLU A 37 31.92 11.95 -13.29
C GLU A 37 31.48 11.85 -14.75
N GLY A 38 30.17 11.83 -15.01
CA GLY A 38 29.61 11.69 -16.36
C GLY A 38 28.66 10.51 -16.45
N ILE A 39 27.71 10.60 -17.39
CA ILE A 39 26.67 9.59 -17.53
C ILE A 39 27.23 8.23 -17.99
N THR A 40 28.27 8.25 -18.82
CA THR A 40 28.93 7.03 -19.34
C THR A 40 29.59 6.23 -18.22
N GLU A 41 30.35 6.91 -17.37
CA GLU A 41 30.98 6.36 -16.16
C GLU A 41 29.93 5.92 -15.14
N GLY A 42 28.83 6.67 -15.05
CA GLY A 42 27.64 6.34 -14.27
C GLY A 42 27.05 4.99 -14.67
N TYR A 43 26.80 4.75 -15.96
CA TYR A 43 26.27 3.48 -16.46
C TYR A 43 27.24 2.31 -16.23
N ALA A 44 28.53 2.51 -16.45
CA ALA A 44 29.54 1.48 -16.18
C ALA A 44 29.52 1.06 -14.69
N PHE A 45 29.42 2.03 -13.78
CA PHE A 45 29.34 1.77 -12.35
C PHE A 45 27.98 1.22 -11.91
N GLU A 46 26.88 1.63 -12.54
CA GLU A 46 25.56 1.06 -12.34
C GLU A 46 25.57 -0.44 -12.64
N SER A 47 26.12 -0.83 -13.78
CA SER A 47 26.21 -2.23 -14.19
C SER A 47 27.00 -3.07 -13.17
N GLN A 48 28.14 -2.55 -12.69
CA GLN A 48 28.93 -3.20 -11.65
C GLN A 48 28.14 -3.36 -10.34
N CYS A 49 27.55 -2.27 -9.84
CA CYS A 49 26.76 -2.28 -8.61
C CYS A 49 25.54 -3.21 -8.71
N PHE A 50 24.88 -3.25 -9.87
CA PHE A 50 23.78 -4.15 -10.13
C PHE A 50 24.22 -5.62 -10.04
N GLY A 51 25.36 -5.95 -10.68
CA GLY A 51 25.98 -7.27 -10.61
C GLY A 51 26.38 -7.69 -9.19
N GLU A 52 26.86 -6.76 -8.36
CA GLU A 52 27.12 -7.02 -6.95
C GLU A 52 25.81 -7.29 -6.18
N LEU A 53 24.80 -6.43 -6.37
CA LEU A 53 23.55 -6.50 -5.61
C LEU A 53 22.75 -7.77 -5.90
N ILE A 54 22.71 -8.24 -7.15
CA ILE A 54 21.98 -9.47 -7.51
C ILE A 54 22.57 -10.73 -6.84
N GLN A 55 23.85 -10.72 -6.49
CA GLN A 55 24.50 -11.84 -5.80
C GLN A 55 24.22 -11.87 -4.29
N THR A 56 23.76 -10.75 -3.71
CA THR A 56 23.49 -10.65 -2.27
C THR A 56 22.35 -11.53 -1.80
N ASN A 57 22.42 -11.98 -0.54
CA ASN A 57 21.34 -12.77 0.08
C ASN A 57 20.05 -11.96 0.21
N GLN A 58 20.15 -10.65 0.48
CA GLN A 58 19.02 -9.74 0.58
C GLN A 58 18.25 -9.66 -0.73
N SER A 59 18.96 -9.52 -1.86
CA SER A 59 18.33 -9.49 -3.19
C SER A 59 17.59 -10.80 -3.47
N LYS A 60 18.26 -11.95 -3.27
CA LYS A 60 17.65 -13.28 -3.44
C LYS A 60 16.39 -13.46 -2.58
N ALA A 61 16.44 -13.03 -1.31
CA ALA A 61 15.30 -13.10 -0.40
C ALA A 61 14.13 -12.22 -0.85
N LEU A 62 14.40 -10.98 -1.27
CA LEU A 62 13.37 -10.05 -1.76
C LEU A 62 12.73 -10.54 -3.06
N VAL A 63 13.51 -11.13 -3.98
CA VAL A 63 13.00 -11.78 -5.19
C VAL A 63 12.11 -12.97 -4.82
N GLY A 64 12.52 -13.79 -3.84
CA GLY A 64 11.69 -14.87 -3.31
C GLY A 64 10.35 -14.37 -2.75
N LEU A 65 10.36 -13.30 -1.96
CA LEU A 65 9.14 -12.66 -1.45
C LEU A 65 8.27 -12.09 -2.56
N PHE A 66 8.87 -11.49 -3.60
CA PHE A 66 8.15 -11.00 -4.77
C PHE A 66 7.41 -12.13 -5.49
N ASN A 67 8.10 -13.24 -5.78
CA ASN A 67 7.52 -14.41 -6.41
C ASN A 67 6.40 -15.01 -5.54
N GLY A 68 6.65 -15.17 -4.24
CA GLY A 68 5.66 -15.66 -3.29
C GLY A 68 4.41 -14.77 -3.23
N SER A 69 4.59 -13.44 -3.16
CA SER A 69 3.48 -12.49 -3.16
C SER A 69 2.68 -12.50 -4.48
N THR A 70 3.36 -12.72 -5.60
CA THR A 70 2.74 -12.83 -6.93
C THR A 70 1.88 -14.08 -7.03
N GLU A 71 2.37 -15.22 -6.53
CA GLU A 71 1.60 -16.47 -6.46
C GLU A 71 0.42 -16.36 -5.50
N CYS A 72 0.59 -15.72 -4.33
CA CYS A 72 -0.51 -15.51 -3.37
C CYS A 72 -1.65 -14.61 -3.91
N ARG A 73 -1.39 -13.77 -4.92
CA ARG A 73 -2.44 -12.96 -5.57
C ARG A 73 -3.26 -13.74 -6.58
N LYS A 74 -2.81 -14.92 -7.02
CA LYS A 74 -3.55 -15.78 -7.94
C LYS A 74 -4.53 -16.66 -7.15
N ASN A 75 -5.73 -16.86 -7.69
CA ASN A 75 -6.69 -17.75 -7.06
C ASN A 75 -6.34 -19.22 -7.37
N LYS A 76 -5.86 -19.95 -6.35
CA LYS A 76 -5.49 -21.38 -6.46
C LYS A 76 -6.67 -22.30 -6.78
N TYR A 77 -7.89 -21.85 -6.53
CA TYR A 77 -9.11 -22.66 -6.66
C TYR A 77 -9.91 -22.34 -7.94
N GLY A 78 -9.36 -21.53 -8.85
CA GLY A 78 -10.05 -21.11 -10.07
C GLY A 78 -11.03 -19.95 -9.84
N LYS A 79 -11.93 -19.70 -10.80
CA LYS A 79 -12.89 -18.59 -10.70
C LYS A 79 -14.04 -18.96 -9.75
N GLY A 80 -14.18 -18.21 -8.66
CA GLY A 80 -15.32 -18.33 -7.74
C GLY A 80 -16.62 -17.76 -8.34
N LYS A 81 -17.72 -17.89 -7.59
CA LYS A 81 -18.96 -17.19 -7.92
C LYS A 81 -18.74 -15.67 -7.87
N ASP A 82 -19.38 -14.96 -8.80
CA ASP A 82 -19.33 -13.51 -8.83
C ASP A 82 -20.05 -12.94 -7.61
N VAL A 83 -19.36 -12.11 -6.83
CA VAL A 83 -19.91 -11.46 -5.64
C VAL A 83 -20.19 -10.02 -6.00
N LYS A 84 -21.45 -9.60 -5.88
CA LYS A 84 -21.89 -8.23 -6.18
C LYS A 84 -22.08 -7.38 -4.92
N GLU A 85 -22.33 -8.04 -3.80
CA GLU A 85 -22.68 -7.41 -2.52
C GLU A 85 -22.08 -8.23 -1.38
N VAL A 86 -21.54 -7.53 -0.37
CA VAL A 86 -20.84 -8.10 0.78
C VAL A 86 -21.47 -7.58 2.06
N ALA A 87 -21.81 -8.47 2.99
CA ALA A 87 -22.24 -8.09 4.33
C ALA A 87 -21.05 -8.15 5.32
N VAL A 88 -20.81 -7.06 6.04
CA VAL A 88 -19.80 -6.94 7.09
C VAL A 88 -20.51 -6.87 8.43
N VAL A 89 -20.32 -7.89 9.27
CA VAL A 89 -20.91 -7.97 10.60
C VAL A 89 -19.94 -7.41 11.64
N GLY A 90 -20.34 -6.31 12.27
CA GLY A 90 -19.56 -5.51 13.22
C GLY A 90 -19.02 -4.24 12.58
N ALA A 91 -19.41 -3.08 13.10
CA ALA A 91 -19.00 -1.74 12.67
C ALA A 91 -17.81 -1.17 13.47
N GLY A 92 -17.00 -2.05 14.07
CA GLY A 92 -15.76 -1.68 14.76
C GLY A 92 -14.60 -1.34 13.81
N LEU A 93 -13.40 -1.20 14.36
CA LEU A 93 -12.17 -0.82 13.63
C LEU A 93 -11.92 -1.68 12.39
N MET A 94 -12.01 -3.02 12.52
CA MET A 94 -11.77 -3.93 11.39
C MET A 94 -12.92 -3.90 10.37
N GLY A 95 -14.17 -3.85 10.84
CA GLY A 95 -15.34 -3.81 9.95
C GLY A 95 -15.38 -2.57 9.08
N ALA A 96 -15.07 -1.40 9.66
CA ALA A 96 -14.87 -0.15 8.93
C ALA A 96 -13.80 -0.28 7.84
N GLY A 97 -12.67 -0.92 8.15
CA GLY A 97 -11.59 -1.16 7.19
C GLY A 97 -11.99 -2.10 6.05
N ILE A 98 -12.69 -3.20 6.37
CA ILE A 98 -13.19 -4.17 5.38
C ILE A 98 -14.19 -3.50 4.44
N ALA A 99 -15.12 -2.69 4.97
CA ALA A 99 -16.09 -1.98 4.16
C ALA A 99 -15.43 -0.97 3.21
N ASP A 100 -14.45 -0.18 3.69
CA ASP A 100 -13.70 0.78 2.87
C ASP A 100 -12.97 0.09 1.70
N VAL A 101 -12.26 -1.02 1.95
CA VAL A 101 -11.59 -1.76 0.86
C VAL A 101 -12.56 -2.45 -0.09
N THR A 102 -13.76 -2.82 0.40
CA THR A 102 -14.80 -3.45 -0.42
C THR A 102 -15.37 -2.46 -1.43
N ILE A 103 -15.72 -1.25 -0.99
CA ILE A 103 -16.22 -0.20 -1.91
C ILE A 103 -15.12 0.35 -2.83
N ASP A 104 -13.85 0.39 -2.40
CA ASP A 104 -12.70 0.74 -3.26
C ASP A 104 -12.54 -0.24 -4.43
N LYS A 105 -13.07 -1.47 -4.29
CA LYS A 105 -13.15 -2.48 -5.37
C LYS A 105 -14.42 -2.41 -6.20
N GLY A 106 -15.33 -1.47 -5.92
CA GLY A 106 -16.59 -1.30 -6.64
C GLY A 106 -17.68 -2.30 -6.26
N LEU A 107 -17.54 -2.97 -5.10
CA LEU A 107 -18.56 -3.86 -4.56
C LEU A 107 -19.47 -3.12 -3.60
N LYS A 108 -20.76 -3.49 -3.58
CA LYS A 108 -21.70 -2.99 -2.58
C LYS A 108 -21.41 -3.61 -1.22
N CYS A 109 -21.56 -2.83 -0.16
CA CYS A 109 -21.31 -3.27 1.20
C CYS A 109 -22.52 -2.99 2.10
N VAL A 110 -22.95 -3.99 2.85
CA VAL A 110 -23.92 -3.83 3.95
C VAL A 110 -23.18 -3.98 5.27
N MET A 111 -23.18 -2.95 6.09
CA MET A 111 -22.59 -2.98 7.42
C MET A 111 -23.67 -3.18 8.47
N VAL A 112 -23.50 -4.23 9.28
CA VAL A 112 -24.42 -4.62 10.34
C VAL A 112 -23.76 -4.44 11.69
N ASP A 113 -24.44 -3.85 12.66
CA ASP A 113 -24.01 -3.85 14.06
C ASP A 113 -25.20 -4.07 15.02
N ALA A 114 -24.90 -4.49 16.24
CA ALA A 114 -25.91 -4.67 17.29
C ALA A 114 -26.39 -3.34 17.86
N TYR A 115 -25.54 -2.30 17.85
CA TYR A 115 -25.81 -1.01 18.46
C TYR A 115 -25.64 0.13 17.45
N GLN A 116 -26.52 1.14 17.52
CA GLN A 116 -26.47 2.30 16.64
C GLN A 116 -25.16 3.08 16.80
N GLU A 117 -24.64 3.17 18.04
CA GLU A 117 -23.36 3.82 18.31
C GLU A 117 -22.20 3.11 17.61
N GLY A 118 -22.30 1.79 17.41
CA GLY A 118 -21.36 1.01 16.61
C GLY A 118 -21.37 1.47 15.16
N LEU A 119 -22.56 1.54 14.55
CA LEU A 119 -22.74 1.99 13.17
C LEU A 119 -22.24 3.41 12.95
N ASP A 120 -22.56 4.33 13.86
CA ASP A 120 -22.14 5.74 13.77
C ASP A 120 -20.61 5.87 13.86
N ARG A 121 -19.97 5.10 14.74
CA ARG A 121 -18.50 5.04 14.83
C ARG A 121 -17.89 4.51 13.53
N GLY A 122 -18.40 3.38 13.02
CA GLY A 122 -17.92 2.79 11.76
C GLY A 122 -18.07 3.76 10.59
N ARG A 123 -19.22 4.41 10.47
CA ARG A 123 -19.52 5.42 9.44
C ARG A 123 -18.55 6.60 9.49
N ASN A 124 -18.31 7.15 10.68
CA ASN A 124 -17.35 8.24 10.87
C ASN A 124 -15.93 7.81 10.53
N GLN A 125 -15.54 6.60 10.90
CA GLN A 125 -14.23 6.06 10.63
C GLN A 125 -13.96 5.88 9.13
N ILE A 126 -14.92 5.32 8.38
CA ILE A 126 -14.84 5.20 6.92
C ILE A 126 -14.77 6.60 6.28
N ALA A 127 -15.61 7.54 6.73
CA ALA A 127 -15.59 8.90 6.20
C ALA A 127 -14.22 9.57 6.38
N ASN A 128 -13.57 9.33 7.52
CA ASN A 128 -12.22 9.81 7.83
C ASN A 128 -11.14 9.14 6.96
N TYR A 129 -11.22 7.82 6.74
CA TYR A 129 -10.32 7.10 5.84
C TYR A 129 -10.41 7.64 4.42
N MET A 130 -11.62 7.77 3.87
CA MET A 130 -11.81 8.32 2.54
C MET A 130 -11.35 9.78 2.44
N ASN A 131 -11.56 10.61 3.47
CA ASN A 131 -11.01 11.97 3.50
C ASN A 131 -9.47 11.98 3.45
N GLY A 132 -8.82 11.07 4.17
CA GLY A 132 -7.37 10.87 4.12
C GLY A 132 -6.89 10.43 2.73
N GLN A 133 -7.64 9.55 2.06
CA GLN A 133 -7.35 9.09 0.70
C GLN A 133 -7.50 10.23 -0.33
N VAL A 134 -8.51 11.10 -0.20
CA VAL A 134 -8.65 12.32 -1.02
C VAL A 134 -7.47 13.28 -0.81
N LYS A 135 -7.06 13.51 0.44
CA LYS A 135 -5.89 14.35 0.75
C LYS A 135 -4.60 13.81 0.12
N ARG A 136 -4.47 12.48 0.06
CA ARG A 136 -3.35 11.77 -0.60
C ARG A 136 -3.52 11.65 -2.12
N ARG A 137 -4.57 12.27 -2.70
CA ARG A 137 -4.89 12.26 -4.14
C ARG A 137 -5.11 10.85 -4.72
N LYS A 138 -5.57 9.90 -3.89
CA LYS A 138 -5.91 8.54 -4.35
C LYS A 138 -7.20 8.53 -5.19
N PHE A 139 -8.15 9.41 -4.86
CA PHE A 139 -9.36 9.72 -5.63
C PHE A 139 -9.85 11.14 -5.30
N SER A 140 -10.74 11.67 -6.13
CA SER A 140 -11.37 12.98 -6.00
C SER A 140 -12.50 13.00 -4.96
N ARG A 141 -12.90 14.20 -4.53
CA ARG A 141 -14.06 14.37 -3.64
C ARG A 141 -15.35 13.86 -4.28
N LEU A 142 -15.52 14.05 -5.59
CA LEU A 142 -16.69 13.57 -6.33
C LEU A 142 -16.76 12.04 -6.32
N GLU A 143 -15.63 11.36 -6.53
CA GLU A 143 -15.56 9.89 -6.45
C GLU A 143 -15.89 9.39 -5.04
N LYS A 144 -15.44 10.09 -4.00
CA LYS A 144 -15.84 9.79 -2.62
C LYS A 144 -17.36 9.86 -2.45
N GLU A 145 -17.97 10.95 -2.90
CA GLU A 145 -19.41 11.18 -2.78
C GLU A 145 -20.23 10.15 -3.56
N ARG A 146 -19.66 9.59 -4.64
CA ARG A 146 -20.23 8.46 -5.38
C ARG A 146 -20.06 7.11 -4.67
N LEU A 147 -18.90 6.85 -4.07
CA LEU A 147 -18.57 5.55 -3.47
C LEU A 147 -19.15 5.35 -2.07
N PHE A 148 -19.22 6.41 -1.25
CA PHE A 148 -19.65 6.30 0.14
C PHE A 148 -21.10 5.78 0.31
N PRO A 149 -22.08 6.15 -0.55
CA PRO A 149 -23.43 5.59 -0.50
C PRO A 149 -23.52 4.09 -0.84
N GLU A 150 -22.49 3.49 -1.45
CA GLU A 150 -22.45 2.04 -1.70
C GLU A 150 -22.25 1.23 -0.40
N ILE A 151 -22.08 1.90 0.75
CA ILE A 151 -22.15 1.30 2.08
C ILE A 151 -23.51 1.58 2.71
N PHE A 152 -24.34 0.55 2.80
CA PHE A 152 -25.59 0.59 3.54
C PHE A 152 -25.34 0.20 5.00
N PHE A 153 -25.82 1.00 5.95
CA PHE A 153 -25.67 0.75 7.39
C PHE A 153 -27.01 0.31 7.96
N THR A 154 -27.04 -0.82 8.65
CA THR A 154 -28.27 -1.38 9.22
C THR A 154 -28.06 -1.98 10.60
N GLY A 155 -29.05 -1.79 11.47
CA GLY A 155 -29.08 -2.38 12.81
C GLY A 155 -29.69 -3.78 12.82
N ARG A 156 -29.71 -4.41 14.00
CA ARG A 156 -30.28 -5.75 14.21
C ARG A 156 -31.77 -5.84 13.82
N ASP A 157 -32.52 -4.75 13.93
CA ASP A 157 -33.99 -4.76 13.82
C ASP A 157 -34.54 -4.89 12.38
N MET A 158 -33.67 -4.84 11.36
CA MET A 158 -34.06 -4.96 9.94
C MET A 158 -33.63 -6.28 9.26
N ILE A 159 -33.08 -7.23 10.03
CA ILE A 159 -32.56 -8.51 9.53
C ILE A 159 -33.44 -9.69 9.98
N GLY A 160 -34.59 -9.39 10.59
CA GLY A 160 -35.62 -10.35 11.04
C GLY A 160 -36.82 -10.38 10.11
#